data_AF-A0AB40A2N2-F1
#
_entry.id   AF-A0AB40A2N2-F1
#
_cell.length_a   1.000
_cell.length_b   1.000
_cell.length_c   1.000
_cell.angle_alpha   90.00
_cell.angle_beta   90.00
_cell.angle_gamma   90.00
#
_symmetry.space_group_name_H-M   'P 1'
#
loop_
_entity.id
_entity.type
_entity.pdbx_description
1 polymer ?
#
loop_
_entity_poly.entity_id
_entity_poly.type
_entity_poly.pdbx_seq_one_letter_code
_entity_poly.pdbx_strand_id
1 'polypeptide(L)'
;MLVFVPVSTTLGIDIEWKKPKKFKSASEEKSWMQQSRKEAREIRLDLESGRLKPKDMPGRILVEPNPNQVPSDEAKRFQKELFNRKGALTTERNFVNLFTKLANSLQFWDPVKALRVLNQMKKMKLTKLMLLRNPDCVTKTRDLREFGGEEEFQEHDMVIRQKSTELYAKFKKICNLESDHDDSFWEDFCKQVDVFNALTKDMKKIFRTTLSDQGYKRLLDAEKASDSSISVNAQNGE
;
A
#
# COMPACT_ATOMS: atom_id res chain seq x y z
N MET A 1 24.71 -16.11 -26.38
CA MET A 1 24.36 -16.17 -24.94
C MET A 1 23.37 -15.05 -24.66
N LEU A 2 22.19 -15.37 -24.14
CA LEU A 2 21.15 -14.39 -23.80
C LEU A 2 20.97 -14.39 -22.29
N VAL A 3 20.89 -13.20 -21.69
CA VAL A 3 20.68 -13.02 -20.25
C VAL A 3 19.42 -12.19 -20.07
N PHE A 4 18.52 -12.66 -19.21
CA PHE A 4 17.35 -11.90 -18.81
C PHE A 4 17.74 -10.95 -17.68
N VAL A 5 17.70 -9.63 -17.95
CA VAL A 5 17.93 -8.59 -16.95
C VAL A 5 16.59 -7.91 -16.66
N PRO A 6 16.01 -8.05 -15.46
CA PRO A 6 14.85 -7.26 -15.07
C PRO A 6 15.30 -5.80 -14.91
N VAL A 7 14.87 -4.92 -15.82
CA VAL A 7 15.17 -3.48 -15.72
C VAL A 7 14.22 -2.83 -14.72
N SER A 8 14.73 -2.57 -13.52
CA SER A 8 14.16 -1.56 -12.63
C SER A 8 14.87 -0.23 -12.91
N THR A 9 14.17 0.73 -13.51
CA THR A 9 14.71 2.06 -13.76
C THR A 9 14.67 2.90 -12.49
N THR A 10 15.81 3.47 -12.10
CA THR A 10 15.88 4.44 -11.00
C THR A 10 15.64 5.84 -11.54
N LEU A 11 14.84 6.64 -10.82
CA LEU A 11 14.55 8.02 -11.19
C LEU A 11 15.11 8.96 -10.12
N GLY A 12 15.77 10.02 -10.56
CA GLY A 12 16.14 11.17 -9.73
C GLY A 12 15.17 12.34 -9.97
N ILE A 13 15.01 13.18 -8.95
CA ILE A 13 14.28 14.45 -9.07
C ILE A 13 15.27 15.55 -8.74
N ASP A 14 15.57 16.40 -9.72
CA ASP A 14 16.48 17.52 -9.55
C ASP A 14 15.81 18.60 -8.69
N ILE A 15 16.16 18.69 -7.41
CA ILE A 15 15.65 19.70 -6.47
C ILE A 15 16.12 21.13 -6.81
N GLU A 16 17.12 21.30 -7.68
CA GLU A 16 17.63 22.61 -8.09
C GLU A 16 17.11 23.03 -9.47
N TRP A 17 16.18 22.29 -10.05
CA TRP A 17 15.59 22.65 -11.34
C TRP A 17 15.01 24.07 -11.31
N LYS A 18 15.42 24.89 -12.29
CA LYS A 18 15.09 26.32 -12.41
C LYS A 18 15.46 27.17 -11.17
N LYS A 19 16.47 26.75 -10.39
CA LYS A 19 17.02 27.56 -9.29
C LYS A 19 17.46 28.95 -9.80
N PRO A 20 16.98 30.05 -9.19
CA PRO A 20 17.46 31.39 -9.50
C PRO A 20 18.98 31.52 -9.30
N LYS A 21 19.65 32.21 -10.22
CA LYS A 21 21.10 32.48 -10.10
C LYS A 21 21.46 33.39 -8.94
N LYS A 22 20.51 34.24 -8.52
CA LYS A 22 20.64 35.18 -7.39
C LYS A 22 19.31 35.25 -6.66
N PHE A 23 19.39 35.23 -5.33
CA PHE A 23 18.26 35.51 -4.44
C PHE A 23 18.44 36.90 -3.83
N LYS A 24 17.34 37.59 -3.52
CA LYS A 24 17.36 38.91 -2.89
C LYS A 24 17.78 38.82 -1.42
N SER A 25 17.54 37.68 -0.78
CA SER A 25 17.94 37.42 0.61
C SER A 25 18.15 35.93 0.88
N ALA A 26 18.86 35.60 1.96
CA ALA A 26 19.00 34.23 2.45
C ALA A 26 17.64 33.60 2.87
N SER A 27 16.68 34.43 3.30
CA SER A 27 15.33 33.97 3.64
C SER A 27 14.55 33.53 2.39
N GLU A 28 14.69 34.26 1.29
CA GLU A 28 14.08 33.91 0.01
C GLU A 28 14.67 32.62 -0.55
N GLU A 29 16.00 32.45 -0.50
CA GLU A 29 16.66 31.20 -0.89
C GLU A 29 16.17 30.01 -0.06
N LYS A 30 16.09 30.17 1.26
CA LYS A 30 15.59 29.12 2.16
C LYS A 30 14.15 28.74 1.83
N SER A 31 13.29 29.74 1.56
CA SER A 31 11.89 29.53 1.21
C SER A 31 11.75 28.81 -0.14
N TRP A 32 12.56 29.20 -1.13
CA TRP A 32 12.60 28.53 -2.44
C TRP A 32 13.06 27.07 -2.32
N MET A 33 14.10 26.81 -1.54
CA MET A 33 14.59 25.43 -1.30
C MET A 33 13.55 24.57 -0.59
N GLN A 34 12.81 25.13 0.38
CA GLN A 34 11.71 24.42 1.05
C GLN A 34 10.58 24.09 0.08
N GLN A 35 10.18 25.04 -0.76
CA GLN A 35 9.15 24.85 -1.77
C GLN A 35 9.57 23.82 -2.82
N SER A 36 10.79 23.91 -3.36
CA SER A 36 11.29 22.93 -4.33
C SER A 36 11.37 21.52 -3.74
N ARG A 37 11.74 21.37 -2.46
CA ARG A 37 11.70 20.07 -1.75
C ARG A 37 10.28 19.55 -1.57
N LYS A 38 9.30 20.43 -1.32
CA LYS A 38 7.89 20.05 -1.26
C LYS A 38 7.42 19.53 -2.61
N GLU A 39 7.64 20.30 -3.68
CA GLU A 39 7.30 19.91 -5.05
C GLU A 39 7.98 18.60 -5.46
N ALA A 40 9.26 18.41 -5.13
CA ALA A 40 9.96 17.16 -5.42
C ALA A 40 9.33 15.94 -4.72
N ARG A 41 8.84 16.09 -3.48
CA ARG A 41 8.08 15.03 -2.80
C ARG A 41 6.75 14.74 -3.49
N GLU A 42 6.07 15.77 -3.97
CA GLU A 42 4.80 15.63 -4.69
C GLU A 42 4.99 14.90 -6.03
N ILE A 43 5.99 15.33 -6.82
CA ILE A 43 6.42 14.67 -8.07
C ILE A 43 6.76 13.21 -7.80
N ARG A 44 7.50 12.92 -6.72
CA ARG A 44 7.85 11.55 -6.33
C ARG A 44 6.62 10.68 -6.13
N LEU A 45 5.62 11.17 -5.40
CA LEU A 45 4.38 10.42 -5.16
C LEU A 45 3.56 10.21 -6.45
N ASP A 46 3.57 11.19 -7.37
CA ASP A 46 2.90 11.05 -8.67
C ASP A 46 3.62 10.04 -9.60
N LEU A 47 4.95 9.98 -9.53
CA LEU A 47 5.73 8.95 -10.23
C LEU A 47 5.47 7.56 -9.64
N GLU A 48 5.46 7.43 -8.31
CA GLU A 48 5.21 6.16 -7.62
C GLU A 48 3.79 5.62 -7.81
N SER A 49 2.82 6.49 -8.10
CA SER A 49 1.44 6.11 -8.43
C SER A 49 1.20 5.96 -9.93
N GLY A 50 2.18 6.32 -10.78
CA GLY A 50 2.07 6.29 -12.24
C GLY A 50 1.21 7.40 -12.85
N ARG A 51 0.82 8.41 -12.06
CA ARG A 51 0.12 9.63 -12.53
C ARG A 51 1.04 10.52 -13.38
N LEU A 52 2.33 10.50 -13.08
CA LEU A 52 3.36 11.22 -13.83
C LEU A 52 4.30 10.23 -14.51
N LYS A 53 4.67 10.50 -15.76
CA LYS A 53 5.70 9.74 -16.48
C LYS A 53 7.01 10.54 -16.51
N PRO A 54 8.18 9.88 -16.51
CA PRO A 54 9.47 10.60 -16.54
C PRO A 54 9.60 11.58 -17.70
N LYS A 55 9.01 11.26 -18.86
CA LYS A 55 9.03 12.09 -20.06
C LYS A 55 8.16 13.35 -19.97
N ASP A 56 7.26 13.43 -18.99
CA ASP A 56 6.34 14.56 -18.86
C ASP A 56 7.02 15.79 -18.23
N MET A 57 8.16 15.60 -17.54
CA MET A 57 8.97 16.70 -16.97
C MET A 57 10.46 16.53 -17.29
N PRO A 58 10.87 16.72 -18.55
CA PRO A 58 12.27 16.56 -18.96
C PRO A 58 13.17 17.54 -18.21
N GLY A 59 14.34 17.07 -17.79
CA GLY A 59 15.32 17.85 -17.03
C GLY A 59 15.02 18.00 -15.53
N ARG A 60 13.74 17.99 -15.10
CA ARG A 60 13.37 17.89 -13.67
C ARG A 60 13.46 16.44 -13.19
N ILE A 61 13.03 15.51 -14.02
CA ILE A 61 13.12 14.07 -13.76
C ILE A 61 14.33 13.52 -14.53
N LEU A 62 15.25 12.91 -13.78
CA LEU A 62 16.47 12.31 -14.29
C LEU A 62 16.28 10.80 -14.35
N VAL A 63 16.35 10.22 -15.54
CA VAL A 63 16.33 8.76 -15.71
C VAL A 63 17.74 8.24 -15.47
N GLU A 64 17.87 7.29 -14.54
CA GLU A 64 19.15 6.69 -14.15
C GLU A 64 20.20 7.75 -13.75
N PRO A 65 19.94 8.50 -12.66
CA PRO A 65 20.84 9.54 -12.22
C PRO A 65 22.22 8.96 -11.91
N ASN A 66 23.27 9.72 -12.22
CA ASN A 66 24.65 9.30 -11.98
C ASN A 66 24.87 9.08 -10.47
N PRO A 67 25.25 7.87 -10.01
CA PRO A 67 25.45 7.58 -8.59
C PRO A 67 26.48 8.50 -7.92
N ASN A 68 27.49 8.98 -8.66
CA ASN A 68 28.52 9.87 -8.12
C ASN A 68 28.00 11.28 -7.82
N GLN A 69 26.84 11.66 -8.37
CA GLN A 69 26.18 12.95 -8.12
C GLN A 69 25.15 12.86 -6.99
N VAL A 70 24.85 11.64 -6.50
CA VAL A 70 23.92 11.42 -5.41
C VAL A 70 24.69 11.47 -4.08
N PRO A 71 24.32 12.34 -3.13
CA PRO A 71 24.93 12.36 -1.81
C PRO A 71 24.88 10.98 -1.15
N SER A 72 25.97 10.54 -0.51
CA SER A 72 26.05 9.20 0.12
C SER A 72 24.87 8.91 1.06
N ASP A 73 24.44 9.89 1.85
CA ASP A 73 23.33 9.71 2.80
C ASP A 73 21.98 9.54 2.09
N GLU A 74 21.79 10.19 0.94
CA GLU A 74 20.62 10.03 0.08
C GLU A 74 20.59 8.61 -0.52
N ALA A 75 21.74 8.14 -1.02
CA ALA A 75 21.88 6.79 -1.56
C ALA A 75 21.58 5.72 -0.50
N LYS A 76 22.11 5.87 0.73
CA LYS A 76 21.82 4.97 1.86
C LYS A 76 20.34 4.99 2.24
N ARG A 77 19.71 6.17 2.26
CA ARG A 77 18.26 6.30 2.54
C ARG A 77 17.44 5.56 1.49
N PHE A 78 17.75 5.76 0.21
CA PHE A 78 17.08 5.10 -0.90
C PHE A 78 17.25 3.57 -0.85
N GLN A 79 18.45 3.06 -0.57
CA GLN A 79 18.70 1.62 -0.40
C GLN A 79 17.86 1.01 0.73
N LYS A 80 17.79 1.69 1.89
CA LYS A 80 16.95 1.26 3.02
C LYS A 80 15.47 1.21 2.63
N GLU A 81 15.01 2.20 1.87
CA GLU A 81 13.65 2.27 1.38
C GLU A 81 13.32 1.11 0.41
N LEU A 82 14.20 0.84 -0.55
CA LEU A 82 14.11 -0.30 -1.45
C LEU A 82 14.04 -1.63 -0.70
N PHE A 83 14.90 -1.80 0.32
CA PHE A 83 14.90 -2.98 1.17
C PHE A 83 13.56 -3.16 1.89
N ASN A 84 13.02 -2.10 2.49
CA ASN A 84 11.73 -2.13 3.15
C ASN A 84 10.58 -2.46 2.19
N ARG A 85 10.58 -1.85 0.99
CA ARG A 85 9.56 -2.09 -0.05
C ARG A 85 9.60 -3.54 -0.54
N LYS A 86 10.79 -4.09 -0.76
CA LYS A 86 10.98 -5.52 -1.08
C LYS A 86 10.47 -6.43 0.05
N GLY A 87 10.75 -6.08 1.30
CA GLY A 87 10.24 -6.80 2.48
C GLY A 87 8.72 -6.79 2.56
N ALA A 88 8.08 -5.66 2.30
CA ALA A 88 6.63 -5.52 2.26
C ALA A 88 6.01 -6.40 1.16
N LEU A 89 6.53 -6.34 -0.08
CA LEU A 89 6.06 -7.18 -1.19
C LEU A 89 6.21 -8.67 -0.89
N THR A 90 7.32 -9.06 -0.27
CA THR A 90 7.56 -10.45 0.13
C THR A 90 6.57 -10.90 1.20
N THR A 91 6.29 -10.03 2.16
CA THR A 91 5.32 -10.28 3.23
C THR A 91 3.92 -10.48 2.63
N GLU A 92 3.49 -9.59 1.74
CA GLU A 92 2.17 -9.68 1.09
C GLU A 92 2.03 -10.96 0.23
N ARG A 93 3.05 -11.28 -0.58
CA ARG A 93 3.07 -12.53 -1.36
C ARG A 93 2.95 -13.75 -0.45
N ASN A 94 3.72 -13.77 0.64
CA ASN A 94 3.70 -14.89 1.59
C ASN A 94 2.34 -15.00 2.29
N PHE A 95 1.67 -13.87 2.57
CA PHE A 95 0.35 -13.84 3.19
C PHE A 95 -0.68 -14.52 2.29
N VAL A 96 -0.75 -14.15 1.01
CA VAL A 96 -1.64 -14.78 0.02
C VAL A 96 -1.34 -16.28 -0.13
N ASN A 97 -0.05 -16.64 -0.23
CA ASN A 97 0.35 -18.05 -0.35
C ASN A 97 -0.05 -18.90 0.88
N LEU A 98 -0.04 -18.30 2.08
CA LEU A 98 -0.51 -18.99 3.28
C LEU A 98 -2.00 -19.26 3.20
N PHE A 99 -2.83 -18.39 2.60
CA PHE A 99 -4.26 -18.67 2.41
C PHE A 99 -4.50 -19.82 1.43
N THR A 100 -3.70 -19.93 0.37
CA THR A 100 -3.74 -21.11 -0.52
C THR A 100 -3.40 -22.39 0.26
N LYS A 101 -2.36 -22.35 1.11
CA LYS A 101 -1.99 -23.49 1.96
C LYS A 101 -3.07 -23.83 2.98
N LEU A 102 -3.72 -22.82 3.56
CA LEU A 102 -4.82 -23.00 4.51
C LEU A 102 -6.00 -23.69 3.83
N ALA A 103 -6.45 -23.17 2.68
CA ALA A 103 -7.54 -23.75 1.91
C ALA A 103 -7.28 -25.23 1.57
N ASN A 104 -6.07 -25.55 1.08
CA ASN A 104 -5.69 -26.94 0.81
C ASN A 104 -5.69 -27.81 2.08
N SER A 105 -5.22 -27.26 3.22
CA SER A 105 -5.20 -28.03 4.48
C SER A 105 -6.61 -28.32 4.98
N LEU A 106 -7.55 -27.38 4.83
CA LEU A 106 -8.94 -27.58 5.19
C LEU A 106 -9.65 -28.56 4.23
N GLN A 107 -9.38 -28.46 2.93
CA GLN A 107 -9.96 -29.34 1.91
C GLN A 107 -9.63 -30.83 2.14
N PHE A 108 -8.41 -31.14 2.57
CA PHE A 108 -7.96 -32.51 2.85
C PHE A 108 -8.07 -32.89 4.33
N TRP A 109 -8.70 -32.05 5.15
CA TRP A 109 -8.81 -32.24 6.60
C TRP A 109 -7.47 -32.53 7.31
N ASP A 110 -6.51 -31.62 7.15
CA ASP A 110 -5.25 -31.58 7.89
C ASP A 110 -5.29 -30.42 8.93
N PRO A 111 -5.93 -30.63 10.09
CA PRO A 111 -6.11 -29.58 11.10
C PRO A 111 -4.78 -29.10 11.69
N VAL A 112 -3.80 -29.98 11.85
CA VAL A 112 -2.47 -29.64 12.37
C VAL A 112 -1.76 -28.64 11.46
N LYS A 113 -1.83 -28.84 10.14
CA LYS A 113 -1.26 -27.91 9.16
C LYS A 113 -2.07 -26.63 9.06
N ALA A 114 -3.40 -26.70 9.10
CA ALA A 114 -4.27 -25.52 9.11
C ALA A 114 -3.92 -24.59 10.30
N LEU A 115 -3.82 -25.14 11.50
CA LEU A 115 -3.47 -24.40 12.72
C LEU A 115 -2.06 -23.80 12.64
N ARG A 116 -1.09 -24.54 12.08
CA ARG A 116 0.27 -24.03 11.86
C ARG A 116 0.28 -22.82 10.93
N VAL A 117 -0.50 -22.89 9.85
CA VAL A 117 -0.64 -21.81 8.87
C VAL A 117 -1.29 -20.57 9.51
N LEU A 118 -2.38 -20.73 10.26
CA LEU A 118 -3.03 -19.63 11.00
C LEU A 118 -2.05 -18.95 11.98
N ASN A 119 -1.27 -19.73 12.71
CA ASN A 119 -0.23 -19.20 13.61
C ASN A 119 0.87 -18.43 12.86
N GLN A 120 1.25 -18.86 11.65
CA GLN A 120 2.19 -18.13 10.80
C GLN A 120 1.61 -16.79 10.36
N MET A 121 0.35 -16.77 9.87
CA MET A 121 -0.34 -15.55 9.47
C MET A 121 -0.43 -14.54 10.62
N LYS A 122 -0.74 -15.01 11.85
CA LYS A 122 -0.83 -14.16 13.04
C LYS A 122 0.49 -13.42 13.35
N LYS A 123 1.65 -13.99 13.00
CA LYS A 123 2.97 -13.37 13.25
C LYS A 123 3.41 -12.38 12.17
N MET A 124 2.70 -12.28 11.04
CA MET A 124 3.09 -11.42 9.92
C MET A 124 2.90 -9.92 10.23
N LYS A 125 3.81 -9.07 9.76
CA LYS A 125 3.67 -7.60 9.84
C LYS A 125 2.88 -7.10 8.63
N LEU A 126 1.57 -7.21 8.69
CA LEU A 126 0.65 -6.77 7.63
C LEU A 126 0.34 -5.28 7.78
N THR A 127 0.10 -4.62 6.65
CA THR A 127 -0.38 -3.24 6.61
C THR A 127 -1.80 -3.18 6.08
N LYS A 128 -2.48 -2.04 6.31
CA LYS A 128 -3.84 -1.80 5.81
C LYS A 128 -3.94 -1.98 4.30
N LEU A 129 -2.99 -1.44 3.53
CA LEU A 129 -2.97 -1.60 2.08
C LEU A 129 -2.84 -3.05 1.62
N MET A 130 -2.09 -3.89 2.35
CA MET A 130 -2.03 -5.33 2.02
C MET A 130 -3.40 -6.00 2.17
N LEU A 131 -4.19 -5.60 3.17
CA LEU A 131 -5.54 -6.14 3.36
C LEU A 131 -6.50 -5.63 2.27
N LEU A 132 -6.47 -4.33 1.96
CA LEU A 132 -7.30 -3.73 0.90
C LEU A 132 -7.01 -4.30 -0.49
N ARG A 133 -5.75 -4.68 -0.76
CA ARG A 133 -5.36 -5.37 -2.01
C ARG A 133 -5.78 -6.84 -2.07
N ASN A 134 -6.02 -7.46 -0.92
CA ASN A 134 -6.33 -8.89 -0.80
C ASN A 134 -7.59 -9.11 0.06
N PRO A 135 -8.75 -8.52 -0.30
CA PRO A 135 -9.96 -8.55 0.51
C PRO A 135 -10.49 -9.98 0.73
N ASP A 136 -10.30 -10.88 -0.24
CA ASP A 136 -10.65 -12.30 -0.12
C ASP A 136 -9.99 -12.98 1.09
N CYS A 137 -8.77 -12.56 1.46
CA CYS A 137 -8.08 -13.12 2.63
C CYS A 137 -8.78 -12.70 3.94
N VAL A 138 -9.30 -11.48 3.98
CA VAL A 138 -10.07 -10.96 5.12
C VAL A 138 -11.42 -11.68 5.20
N THR A 139 -12.10 -11.83 4.05
CA THR A 139 -13.35 -12.59 3.92
C THR A 139 -13.19 -14.02 4.43
N LYS A 140 -12.21 -14.76 3.92
CA LYS A 140 -11.93 -16.14 4.36
C LYS A 140 -11.66 -16.24 5.86
N THR A 141 -10.98 -15.26 6.43
CA THR A 141 -10.72 -15.25 7.88
C THR A 141 -11.99 -14.99 8.68
N ARG A 142 -12.87 -14.12 8.17
CA ARG A 142 -14.21 -13.89 8.74
C ARG A 142 -15.01 -15.20 8.75
N ASP A 143 -15.11 -15.86 7.61
CA ASP A 143 -15.88 -17.10 7.45
C ASP A 143 -15.35 -18.21 8.38
N LEU A 144 -14.03 -18.29 8.54
CA LEU A 144 -13.40 -19.27 9.44
C LEU A 144 -13.68 -19.05 10.92
N ARG A 145 -14.24 -17.91 11.33
CA ARG A 145 -14.69 -17.71 12.72
C ARG A 145 -15.89 -18.59 13.08
N GLU A 146 -16.66 -19.01 12.07
CA GLU A 146 -17.85 -19.86 12.20
C GLU A 146 -17.55 -21.30 11.72
N PHE A 147 -16.27 -21.65 11.57
CA PHE A 147 -15.82 -22.92 10.98
C PHE A 147 -16.28 -24.18 11.74
N GLY A 148 -16.88 -25.15 11.05
CA GLY A 148 -17.45 -26.37 11.66
C GLY A 148 -18.94 -26.20 11.94
N GLY A 149 -19.73 -27.27 11.93
CA GLY A 149 -21.18 -27.23 12.21
C GLY A 149 -21.50 -27.12 13.70
N GLU A 150 -22.80 -27.11 14.04
CA GLU A 150 -23.28 -27.17 15.44
C GLU A 150 -23.38 -28.61 15.97
N GLU A 151 -23.39 -29.63 15.10
CA GLU A 151 -23.88 -30.98 15.44
C GLU A 151 -22.80 -31.97 15.90
N GLU A 152 -21.51 -31.77 15.60
CA GLU A 152 -20.40 -32.56 16.18
C GLU A 152 -19.14 -31.67 16.33
N PHE A 153 -18.96 -31.09 17.52
CA PHE A 153 -17.82 -30.23 17.84
C PHE A 153 -16.52 -31.05 17.94
N GLN A 154 -15.72 -31.06 16.88
CA GLN A 154 -14.35 -31.56 16.96
C GLN A 154 -13.45 -30.49 17.58
N GLU A 155 -12.58 -30.87 18.54
CA GLU A 155 -11.68 -29.96 19.26
C GLU A 155 -10.88 -29.04 18.31
N HIS A 156 -10.45 -29.60 17.17
CA HIS A 156 -9.71 -28.85 16.15
C HIS A 156 -10.50 -27.69 15.53
N ASP A 157 -11.82 -27.83 15.38
CA ASP A 157 -12.68 -26.80 14.80
C ASP A 157 -12.78 -25.60 15.72
N MET A 158 -12.92 -25.85 17.02
CA MET A 158 -12.91 -24.80 18.03
C MET A 158 -11.60 -24.02 18.03
N VAL A 159 -10.46 -24.72 17.90
CA VAL A 159 -9.16 -24.06 17.86
C VAL A 159 -9.00 -23.26 16.55
N ILE A 160 -9.48 -23.77 15.41
CA ILE A 160 -9.48 -23.04 14.13
C ILE A 160 -10.33 -21.78 14.23
N ARG A 161 -11.56 -21.87 14.77
CA ARG A 161 -12.43 -20.72 15.03
C ARG A 161 -11.72 -19.68 15.89
N GLN A 162 -11.20 -20.10 17.04
CA GLN A 162 -10.53 -19.22 17.99
C GLN A 162 -9.33 -18.50 17.34
N LYS A 163 -8.48 -19.22 16.60
CA LYS A 163 -7.32 -18.63 15.91
C LYS A 163 -7.73 -17.67 14.80
N SER A 164 -8.82 -17.97 14.09
CA SER A 164 -9.36 -17.11 13.05
C SER A 164 -9.98 -15.84 13.64
N THR A 165 -10.67 -15.93 14.77
CA THR A 165 -11.17 -14.78 15.54
C THR A 165 -10.03 -13.87 16.00
N GLU A 166 -8.95 -14.43 16.54
CA GLU A 166 -7.76 -13.67 16.94
C GLU A 166 -7.10 -12.97 15.73
N LEU A 167 -7.04 -13.64 14.58
CA LEU A 167 -6.49 -13.08 13.34
C LEU A 167 -7.39 -11.96 12.79
N TYR A 168 -8.71 -12.15 12.81
CA TYR A 168 -9.68 -11.15 12.39
C TYR A 168 -9.61 -9.89 13.26
N ALA A 169 -9.55 -10.05 14.59
CA ALA A 169 -9.36 -8.94 15.52
C ALA A 169 -8.07 -8.15 15.23
N LYS A 170 -7.01 -8.82 14.78
CA LYS A 170 -5.78 -8.14 14.31
C LYS A 170 -6.02 -7.34 13.03
N PHE A 171 -6.81 -7.84 12.08
CA PHE A 171 -7.17 -7.07 10.88
C PHE A 171 -7.96 -5.81 11.24
N LYS A 172 -8.89 -5.88 12.20
CA LYS A 172 -9.60 -4.70 12.71
C LYS A 172 -8.64 -3.62 13.21
N LYS A 173 -7.69 -4.02 14.06
CA LYS A 173 -6.64 -3.14 14.60
C LYS A 173 -5.80 -2.50 13.49
N ILE A 174 -5.44 -3.25 12.44
CA ILE A 174 -4.65 -2.74 11.31
C ILE A 174 -5.43 -1.67 10.52
N CYS A 175 -6.74 -1.84 10.38
CA CYS A 175 -7.57 -0.91 9.62
C CYS A 175 -7.92 0.38 10.38
N ASN A 176 -7.54 0.49 11.66
CA ASN A 176 -7.89 1.57 12.59
C ASN A 176 -9.41 1.84 12.64
N LEU A 177 -10.20 0.77 12.62
CA LEU A 177 -11.64 0.84 12.80
C LEU A 177 -11.93 0.47 14.26
N GLU A 178 -12.13 1.48 15.09
CA GLU A 178 -12.67 1.34 16.45
C GLU A 178 -14.19 1.17 16.33
N SER A 179 -14.61 0.00 15.84
CA SER A 179 -16.02 -0.39 15.89
C SER A 179 -16.19 -1.44 16.98
N ASP A 180 -17.03 -1.14 17.98
CA ASP A 180 -17.36 -2.07 19.06
C ASP A 180 -18.14 -3.31 18.57
N HIS A 181 -18.62 -3.28 17.32
CA HIS A 181 -19.40 -4.35 16.69
C HIS A 181 -18.74 -4.94 15.43
N ASP A 182 -18.83 -6.27 15.29
CA ASP A 182 -18.18 -7.05 14.22
C ASP A 182 -18.73 -6.76 12.82
N ASP A 183 -20.04 -6.54 12.70
CA ASP A 183 -20.69 -6.24 11.42
C ASP A 183 -20.35 -4.84 10.92
N SER A 184 -20.23 -3.86 11.83
CA SER A 184 -19.78 -2.51 11.51
C SER A 184 -18.37 -2.50 10.92
N PHE A 185 -17.44 -3.30 11.47
CA PHE A 185 -16.10 -3.42 10.89
C PHE A 185 -16.14 -3.96 9.45
N TRP A 186 -16.91 -5.03 9.21
CA TRP A 186 -16.94 -5.68 7.90
C TRP A 186 -17.48 -4.74 6.82
N GLU A 187 -18.59 -4.06 7.11
CA GLU A 187 -19.18 -3.09 6.19
C GLU A 187 -18.21 -1.94 5.88
N ASP A 188 -17.54 -1.40 6.90
CA ASP A 188 -16.59 -0.31 6.72
C ASP A 188 -15.32 -0.75 5.99
N PHE A 189 -14.88 -1.99 6.19
CA PHE A 189 -13.80 -2.58 5.42
C PHE A 189 -14.18 -2.71 3.94
N CYS A 190 -15.38 -3.21 3.63
CA CYS A 190 -15.88 -3.31 2.26
C CYS A 190 -15.95 -1.93 1.58
N LYS A 191 -16.49 -0.91 2.25
CA LYS A 191 -16.49 0.47 1.73
C LYS A 191 -15.08 0.96 1.41
N GLN A 192 -14.10 0.66 2.28
CA GLN A 192 -12.70 1.04 2.03
C GLN A 192 -12.08 0.27 0.86
N VAL A 193 -12.46 -0.98 0.64
CA VAL A 193 -12.06 -1.78 -0.53
C VAL A 193 -12.64 -1.16 -1.80
N ASP A 194 -13.90 -0.74 -1.79
CA ASP A 194 -14.55 -0.09 -2.93
C ASP A 194 -13.86 1.23 -3.28
N VAL A 195 -13.59 2.07 -2.28
CA VAL A 195 -12.81 3.32 -2.46
C VAL A 195 -11.43 3.02 -3.02
N PHE A 196 -10.72 2.02 -2.48
CA PHE A 196 -9.41 1.63 -2.98
C PHE A 196 -9.46 1.16 -4.43
N ASN A 197 -10.46 0.34 -4.79
CA ASN A 197 -10.64 -0.17 -6.15
C ASN A 197 -10.99 0.96 -7.12
N ALA A 198 -11.87 1.88 -6.75
CA ALA A 198 -12.24 3.03 -7.57
C ALA A 198 -11.02 3.93 -7.85
N LEU A 199 -10.25 4.28 -6.82
CA LEU A 199 -9.06 5.12 -6.95
C LEU A 199 -7.90 4.47 -7.74
N THR A 200 -7.89 3.14 -7.81
CA THR A 200 -6.82 2.37 -8.47
C THR A 200 -7.26 1.66 -9.73
N LYS A 201 -8.48 1.92 -10.24
CA LYS A 201 -9.08 1.21 -11.39
C LYS A 201 -8.24 1.31 -12.66
N ASP A 202 -7.71 2.49 -12.95
CA ASP A 202 -6.92 2.78 -14.15
C ASP A 202 -5.40 2.65 -13.92
N MET A 203 -5.02 2.27 -12.69
CA MET A 203 -3.62 2.14 -12.31
C MET A 203 -3.05 0.83 -12.82
N LYS A 204 -1.89 0.89 -13.50
CA LYS A 204 -1.18 -0.33 -13.89
C LYS A 204 -0.86 -1.19 -12.66
N LYS A 205 -0.98 -2.51 -12.81
CA LYS A 205 -0.79 -3.49 -11.73
C LYS A 205 0.47 -3.25 -10.90
N ILE A 206 1.60 -2.92 -11.53
CA ILE A 206 2.87 -2.66 -10.83
C ILE A 206 2.79 -1.48 -9.85
N PHE A 207 2.13 -0.38 -10.23
CA PHE A 207 1.94 0.77 -9.34
C PHE A 207 0.95 0.41 -8.23
N ARG A 208 -0.13 -0.29 -8.55
CA ARG A 208 -1.13 -0.73 -7.56
C ARG A 208 -0.53 -1.64 -6.49
N THR A 209 0.28 -2.63 -6.89
CA THR A 209 0.96 -3.56 -5.98
C THR A 209 2.06 -2.89 -5.17
N THR A 210 2.67 -1.82 -5.67
CA THR A 210 3.76 -1.15 -4.96
C THR A 210 3.35 0.16 -4.27
N LEU A 211 2.07 0.55 -4.38
CA LEU A 211 1.52 1.75 -3.77
C LEU A 211 1.80 1.77 -2.26
N SER A 212 2.34 2.90 -1.79
CA SER A 212 2.64 3.17 -0.39
C SER A 212 1.47 3.86 0.31
N ASP A 213 1.45 3.85 1.65
CA ASP A 213 0.40 4.54 2.43
C ASP A 213 0.34 6.04 2.12
N GLN A 214 1.50 6.68 1.92
CA GLN A 214 1.58 8.09 1.52
C GLN A 214 1.05 8.30 0.10
N GLY A 215 1.38 7.41 -0.83
CA GLY A 215 0.84 7.42 -2.19
C GLY A 215 -0.68 7.30 -2.17
N TYR A 216 -1.22 6.34 -1.42
CA TYR A 216 -2.67 6.16 -1.28
C TYR A 216 -3.35 7.38 -0.65
N LYS A 217 -2.77 7.96 0.41
CA LYS A 217 -3.28 9.20 1.02
C LYS A 217 -3.33 10.34 0.00
N ARG A 218 -2.30 10.50 -0.84
CA ARG A 218 -2.31 11.50 -1.92
C ARG A 218 -3.43 11.26 -2.93
N LEU A 219 -3.74 10.00 -3.27
CA LEU A 219 -4.88 9.69 -4.15
C LEU A 219 -6.20 10.13 -3.50
N LEU A 220 -6.39 9.84 -2.21
CA LEU A 220 -7.57 10.25 -1.45
C LEU A 220 -7.70 11.78 -1.38
N ASP A 221 -6.61 12.48 -1.09
CA ASP A 221 -6.60 13.93 -0.99
C ASP A 221 -6.91 14.59 -2.35
N ALA A 222 -6.42 14.00 -3.44
CA ALA A 222 -6.70 14.46 -4.80
C ALA A 222 -8.17 14.25 -5.20
N GLU A 223 -8.78 13.12 -4.83
CA GLU A 223 -10.19 12.83 -5.12
C GLU A 223 -11.13 13.78 -4.36
N LYS A 224 -10.83 14.03 -3.07
CA LYS A 224 -11.59 15.00 -2.27
C LYS A 224 -11.51 16.41 -2.85
N ALA A 225 -10.36 16.79 -3.40
CA ALA A 225 -10.18 18.07 -4.06
C ALA A 225 -11.01 18.17 -5.35
N SER A 226 -11.11 17.10 -6.15
CA SER A 226 -11.97 17.08 -7.33
C SER A 226 -13.46 17.19 -6.97
N ASP A 227 -13.93 16.46 -5.96
CA ASP A 227 -15.34 16.53 -5.52
C ASP A 227 -15.71 17.92 -4.98
N SER A 228 -14.78 18.57 -4.27
CA SER A 228 -14.95 19.93 -3.76
C SER A 228 -15.00 20.97 -4.91
N SER A 229 -14.26 20.73 -6.00
CA SER A 229 -14.28 21.63 -7.17
C SER A 229 -15.55 21.52 -8.02
N ILE A 230 -16.18 20.33 -8.05
CA ILE A 230 -17.44 20.10 -8.77
C ILE A 230 -18.61 20.75 -8.02
N SER A 231 -18.61 20.69 -6.68
CA SER A 231 -19.65 21.29 -5.84
C SER A 231 -19.63 22.83 -5.82
N VAL A 232 -18.45 23.46 -5.92
CA VAL A 232 -18.33 24.93 -6.02
C VAL A 232 -18.79 25.46 -7.40
N ASN A 233 -18.57 24.71 -8.47
CA ASN A 233 -19.04 25.11 -9.80
C ASN A 233 -20.56 24.94 -10.00
N ALA A 234 -21.20 24.06 -9.21
CA ALA A 234 -22.66 23.90 -9.24
C ALA A 234 -23.42 25.01 -8.49
N GLN A 235 -22.77 25.78 -7.61
CA GLN A 235 -23.38 26.89 -6.86
C GLN A 235 -23.17 28.27 -7.48
N ASN A 236 -22.26 28.41 -8.45
CA ASN A 236 -21.96 29.68 -9.14
C ASN A 236 -22.57 29.75 -10.56
N GLY A 237 -23.52 28.86 -10.86
CA GLY A 237 -24.16 28.71 -12.16
C GLY A 237 -25.66 29.05 -12.16
N GLU A 238 -26.08 30.04 -11.38
CA GLU A 238 -27.40 30.69 -11.48
C GLU A 238 -27.25 32.20 -11.69
#